data_AF-A0A7I9W4Y4-F1
#
_entry.id   AF-A0A7I9W4Y4-F1
#
_cell.length_a   1.000
_cell.length_b   1.000
_cell.length_c   1.000
_cell.angle_alpha   90.00
_cell.angle_beta   90.00
_cell.angle_gamma   90.00
#
_symmetry.space_group_name_H-M   'P 1'
#
loop_
_entity.id
_entity.type
_entity.pdbx_description
1 polymer ?
#
loop_
_entity_poly.entity_id
_entity_poly.type
_entity_poly.pdbx_seq_one_letter_code
_entity_poly.pdbx_strand_id
1 'polypeptide(L)'
;MRADTELVKFYRRGVLVKVHPRQPAGGRSTDPADLPEHKTGYALRDVTTLIATCTAHGPNIGIYAERILDDRLPWTKMRTVYRLLGLVRRYGARRSNRHVHCRWISMSSR
;
A
#
# COMPACT_ATOMS: atom_id res chain seq x y z
N MET A 1 -21.21 -16.32 -15.18
CA MET A 1 -20.54 -16.67 -13.91
C MET A 1 -21.27 -17.86 -13.31
N ARG A 2 -20.55 -18.86 -12.80
CA ARG A 2 -21.15 -20.04 -12.13
C ARG A 2 -20.49 -20.22 -10.76
N ALA A 3 -21.29 -20.40 -9.72
CA ALA A 3 -20.79 -20.66 -8.37
C ALA A 3 -21.16 -22.09 -7.96
N ASP A 4 -20.15 -22.85 -7.57
CA ASP A 4 -20.25 -24.19 -6.99
C ASP A 4 -19.99 -24.12 -5.47
N THR A 5 -20.06 -25.23 -4.75
CA THR A 5 -19.86 -25.28 -3.29
C THR A 5 -18.52 -24.69 -2.88
N GLU A 6 -17.46 -24.95 -3.64
CA GLU A 6 -16.09 -24.48 -3.31
C GLU A 6 -15.61 -23.30 -4.15
N LEU A 7 -16.09 -23.15 -5.39
CA LEU A 7 -15.46 -22.30 -6.39
C LEU A 7 -16.45 -21.38 -7.11
N VAL A 8 -15.95 -20.22 -7.50
CA VAL A 8 -16.62 -19.28 -8.39
C VAL A 8 -15.85 -19.24 -9.72
N LYS A 9 -16.54 -19.59 -10.81
CA LYS A 9 -15.97 -19.70 -12.16
C LYS A 9 -16.52 -18.60 -13.07
N PHE A 10 -15.61 -17.84 -13.69
CA PHE A 10 -15.94 -16.81 -14.67
C PHE A 10 -15.71 -17.32 -16.08
N TYR A 11 -16.66 -17.05 -16.96
CA TYR A 11 -16.62 -17.48 -18.37
C TYR A 11 -16.77 -16.26 -19.26
N ARG A 12 -16.05 -16.27 -20.39
CA ARG A 12 -16.20 -15.28 -21.46
C ARG A 12 -16.46 -16.05 -22.76
N ARG A 13 -17.65 -15.87 -23.35
CA ARG A 13 -18.08 -16.59 -24.57
C ARG A 13 -17.94 -18.12 -24.46
N GLY A 14 -18.35 -18.68 -23.32
CA GLY A 14 -18.28 -20.13 -23.06
C GLY A 14 -16.91 -20.65 -22.60
N VAL A 15 -15.83 -19.86 -22.73
CA VAL A 15 -14.49 -20.24 -22.29
C VAL A 15 -14.26 -19.85 -20.83
N LEU A 16 -13.76 -20.78 -20.01
CA LEU A 16 -13.37 -20.52 -18.62
C LEU A 16 -12.17 -19.57 -18.60
N VAL A 17 -12.32 -18.40 -17.98
CA VAL A 17 -11.28 -17.36 -17.94
C VAL A 17 -10.63 -17.18 -16.58
N LYS A 18 -11.35 -17.46 -15.49
CA LYS A 18 -10.86 -17.24 -14.11
C LYS A 18 -11.62 -18.10 -13.13
N VAL A 19 -10.94 -18.56 -12.08
CA VAL A 19 -11.53 -19.28 -10.95
C VAL A 19 -11.11 -18.60 -9.66
N HIS A 20 -12.06 -18.43 -8.73
CA HIS A 20 -11.82 -17.92 -7.39
C HIS A 20 -12.37 -18.88 -6.34
N PRO A 21 -11.73 -18.97 -5.16
CA PRO A 21 -12.32 -19.66 -4.02
C PRO A 21 -13.60 -18.95 -3.58
N ARG A 22 -14.62 -19.72 -3.19
CA ARG A 22 -15.83 -19.17 -2.59
C ARG A 22 -15.49 -18.54 -1.24
N GLN A 23 -16.09 -17.37 -0.98
CA GLN A 23 -15.90 -16.63 0.25
C GLN A 23 -17.20 -16.64 1.07
N PRO A 24 -17.12 -16.62 2.41
CA PRO A 24 -18.30 -16.45 3.26
C PRO A 24 -18.95 -15.08 3.01
N ALA A 25 -20.16 -14.87 3.54
CA ALA A 25 -20.82 -13.57 3.46
C ALA A 25 -19.90 -12.47 4.02
N GLY A 26 -19.66 -11.40 3.23
CA GLY A 26 -18.74 -10.31 3.56
C GLY A 26 -17.26 -10.58 3.23
N GLY A 27 -16.89 -11.81 2.84
CA GLY A 27 -15.54 -12.13 2.39
C GLY A 27 -15.26 -11.64 0.96
N ARG A 28 -13.98 -11.47 0.64
CA ARG A 28 -13.52 -10.97 -0.66
C ARG A 28 -12.36 -11.81 -1.17
N SER A 29 -12.44 -12.24 -2.43
CA SER A 29 -11.31 -12.80 -3.16
C SER A 29 -10.95 -11.83 -4.28
N THR A 30 -9.78 -11.19 -4.18
CA THR A 30 -9.22 -10.32 -5.21
C THR A 30 -7.92 -10.94 -5.67
N ASP A 31 -7.78 -11.19 -6.97
CA ASP A 31 -6.51 -11.61 -7.53
C ASP A 31 -5.64 -10.36 -7.79
N PRO A 32 -4.43 -10.27 -7.20
CA PRO A 32 -3.48 -9.20 -7.48
C PRO A 32 -3.16 -9.00 -8.97
N ALA A 33 -3.13 -10.07 -9.77
CA ALA A 33 -2.77 -10.02 -11.19
C ALA A 33 -3.84 -9.36 -12.07
N ASP A 34 -5.08 -9.24 -11.57
CA ASP A 34 -6.15 -8.54 -12.29
C ASP A 34 -6.07 -7.02 -12.13
N LEU A 35 -5.23 -6.54 -11.21
CA LEU A 35 -5.05 -5.11 -10.96
C LEU A 35 -3.94 -4.54 -11.86
N PRO A 36 -4.13 -3.35 -12.44
CA PRO A 36 -3.04 -2.68 -13.14
C PRO A 36 -1.93 -2.33 -12.15
N GLU A 37 -0.68 -2.64 -12.51
CA GLU A 37 0.51 -2.58 -11.64
C GLU A 37 0.63 -1.27 -10.85
N HIS A 38 0.38 -0.13 -11.53
CA HIS A 38 0.47 1.20 -10.92
C HIS A 38 -0.64 1.50 -9.87
N LYS A 39 -1.67 0.66 -9.75
CA LYS A 39 -2.73 0.78 -8.74
C LYS A 39 -2.64 -0.30 -7.66
N THR A 40 -1.88 -1.37 -7.88
CA THR A 40 -1.81 -2.54 -7.01
C THR A 40 -1.39 -2.17 -5.58
N GLY A 41 -0.37 -1.33 -5.42
CA GLY A 41 0.09 -0.90 -4.09
C GLY A 41 -1.00 -0.17 -3.29
N TYR A 42 -1.84 0.64 -3.93
CA TYR A 42 -2.97 1.30 -3.28
C TYR A 42 -4.14 0.33 -3.02
N ALA A 43 -4.51 -0.47 -4.03
CA ALA A 43 -5.67 -1.36 -3.96
C ALA A 43 -5.49 -2.51 -2.97
N LEU A 44 -4.29 -3.07 -2.88
CA LEU A 44 -3.92 -4.12 -1.93
C LEU A 44 -3.47 -3.57 -0.57
N ARG A 45 -3.41 -2.24 -0.42
CA ARG A 45 -2.92 -1.57 0.79
C ARG A 45 -1.55 -2.09 1.20
N ASP A 46 -0.65 -2.24 0.24
CA ASP A 46 0.68 -2.79 0.46
C ASP A 46 1.56 -1.76 1.18
N VAL A 47 1.55 -1.85 2.51
CA VAL A 47 2.27 -0.97 3.41
C VAL A 47 3.78 -1.15 3.26
N THR A 48 4.24 -2.37 3.06
CA THR A 48 5.67 -2.70 2.93
C THR A 48 6.27 -2.07 1.69
N THR A 49 5.61 -2.21 0.53
CA THR A 49 6.06 -1.57 -0.72
C THR A 49 6.02 -0.04 -0.61
N LEU A 50 5.04 0.51 0.12
CA LEU A 50 4.95 1.95 0.36
C LEU A 50 6.11 2.48 1.22
N ILE A 51 6.50 1.74 2.28
CA ILE A 51 7.67 2.06 3.10
C ILE A 51 8.95 1.97 2.26
N ALA A 52 9.13 0.89 1.48
CA ALA A 52 10.29 0.72 0.61
C ALA A 52 10.43 1.88 -0.40
N THR A 53 9.31 2.33 -0.98
CA THR A 53 9.29 3.51 -1.86
C THR A 53 9.76 4.77 -1.14
N CYS A 54 9.37 4.96 0.12
CA CYS A 54 9.83 6.08 0.94
C CYS A 54 11.33 5.98 1.26
N THR A 55 11.80 4.78 1.61
CA THR A 55 13.22 4.49 1.90
C THR A 55 14.11 4.76 0.69
N ALA A 56 13.64 4.45 -0.53
CA ALA A 56 14.37 4.75 -1.77
C ALA A 56 14.61 6.26 -1.98
N HIS A 57 13.78 7.13 -1.39
CA HIS A 57 14.01 8.57 -1.39
C HIS A 57 14.94 9.04 -0.26
N GLY A 58 15.19 8.22 0.75
CA GLY A 58 16.13 8.49 1.84
C GLY A 58 15.80 7.71 3.11
N PRO A 59 16.83 7.30 3.89
CA PRO A 59 16.63 6.43 5.05
C PRO A 59 15.74 7.05 6.13
N ASN A 60 15.86 8.37 6.38
CA ASN A 60 15.02 9.03 7.39
C ASN A 60 13.57 9.18 6.92
N ILE A 61 13.33 9.23 5.61
CA ILE A 61 11.98 9.26 5.03
C ILE A 61 11.32 7.89 5.20
N GLY A 62 12.07 6.81 4.98
CA GLY A 62 11.64 5.43 5.25
C GLY A 62 11.23 5.22 6.71
N ILE A 63 12.12 5.53 7.65
CA ILE A 63 11.87 5.42 9.11
C ILE A 63 10.65 6.24 9.52
N TYR A 64 10.48 7.45 8.95
CA TYR A 64 9.32 8.28 9.26
C TYR A 64 8.01 7.69 8.72
N ALA A 65 8.03 7.10 7.52
CA ALA A 65 6.87 6.43 6.94
C ALA A 65 6.47 5.19 7.76
N GLU A 66 7.45 4.38 8.16
CA GLU A 66 7.25 3.21 9.02
C GLU A 66 6.53 3.60 10.32
N ARG A 67 7.03 4.63 11.02
CA ARG A 67 6.38 5.13 12.25
C ARG A 67 4.97 5.68 12.04
N ILE A 68 4.69 6.32 10.91
CA ILE A 68 3.32 6.78 10.60
C ILE A 68 2.37 5.58 10.44
N LEU A 69 2.90 4.45 9.97
CA LEU A 69 2.16 3.24 9.65
C LEU A 69 2.17 2.21 10.78
N ASP A 70 2.93 2.44 11.85
CA ASP A 70 2.95 1.65 13.07
C ASP A 70 1.69 1.92 13.92
N ASP A 71 0.53 1.59 13.36
CA ASP A 71 -0.80 1.75 13.95
C ASP A 71 -1.56 0.43 13.75
N ARG A 72 -2.53 0.15 14.63
CA ARG A 72 -3.40 -1.04 14.52
C ARG A 72 -4.10 -1.11 13.15
N LEU A 73 -4.40 0.04 12.54
CA LEU A 73 -5.04 0.13 11.23
C LEU A 73 -4.20 1.01 10.27
N PRO A 74 -3.09 0.48 9.71
CA PRO A 74 -2.11 1.29 8.96
C PRO A 74 -2.72 1.99 7.74
N TRP A 75 -3.73 1.40 7.12
CA TRP A 75 -4.40 1.97 5.95
C TRP A 75 -5.13 3.29 6.23
N THR A 76 -5.48 3.57 7.49
CA THR A 76 -6.06 4.88 7.87
C THR A 76 -5.03 6.00 7.75
N LYS A 77 -3.74 5.68 7.95
CA LYS A 77 -2.61 6.61 7.90
C LYS A 77 -1.91 6.66 6.53
N MET A 78 -2.19 5.71 5.63
CA MET A 78 -1.59 5.67 4.28
C MET A 78 -1.72 6.99 3.51
N ARG A 79 -2.86 7.71 3.62
CA ARG A 79 -3.04 9.02 2.98
C ARG A 79 -1.98 10.04 3.42
N THR A 80 -1.53 9.98 4.68
CA THR A 80 -0.46 10.82 5.22
C THR A 80 0.87 10.47 4.57
N VAL A 81 1.17 9.19 4.35
CA VAL A 81 2.41 8.75 3.68
C VAL A 81 2.41 9.15 2.20
N TYR A 82 1.26 9.07 1.51
CA TYR A 82 1.16 9.61 0.14
C TYR A 82 1.38 11.13 0.08
N ARG A 83 0.93 11.89 1.10
CA ARG A 83 1.25 13.32 1.21
C ARG A 83 2.75 13.56 1.43
N LEU A 84 3.41 12.74 2.25
CA LEU A 84 4.87 12.77 2.41
C LEU A 84 5.58 12.56 1.08
N LEU A 85 5.18 11.55 0.30
CA LEU A 85 5.72 11.33 -1.05
C LEU A 85 5.49 12.55 -1.97
N GLY A 86 4.32 13.19 -1.89
CA GLY A 86 4.05 14.44 -2.61
C GLY A 86 5.02 15.57 -2.24
N LEU A 87 5.34 15.72 -0.96
CA LEU A 87 6.32 16.71 -0.48
C LEU A 87 7.74 16.39 -0.95
N VAL A 88 8.14 15.12 -0.91
CA VAL A 88 9.44 14.64 -1.40
C VAL A 88 9.60 14.93 -2.88
N ARG A 89 8.57 14.65 -3.70
CA ARG A 89 8.56 14.93 -5.14
C ARG A 89 8.64 16.43 -5.43
N ARG A 90 7.96 17.26 -4.64
CA ARG A 90 7.93 18.72 -4.83
C ARG A 90 9.26 19.40 -4.43
N TYR A 91 9.82 19.03 -3.28
CA TYR A 91 10.93 19.76 -2.67
C TYR A 91 12.29 19.08 -2.76
N GLY A 92 12.32 17.84 -3.26
CA GLY A 92 13.51 17.04 -3.45
C GLY A 92 13.87 16.19 -2.23
N ALA A 93 14.28 14.95 -2.50
CA ALA A 93 14.67 13.94 -1.51
C ALA A 93 15.69 14.43 -0.46
N ARG A 94 16.77 15.12 -0.89
CA ARG A 94 17.82 15.60 0.03
C ARG A 94 17.30 16.57 1.09
N ARG A 95 16.45 17.52 0.70
CA ARG A 95 15.88 18.52 1.62
C ARG A 95 14.89 17.85 2.58
N SER A 96 14.01 17.00 2.05
CA SER A 96 13.03 16.27 2.86
C SER A 96 13.69 15.32 3.85
N ASN A 97 14.71 14.55 3.44
CA ASN A 97 15.43 13.61 4.30
C ASN A 97 16.14 14.30 5.48
N ARG A 98 16.69 15.51 5.26
CA ARG A 98 17.26 16.32 6.33
C ARG A 98 16.19 16.87 7.26
N HIS A 99 15.08 17.37 6.72
CA HIS A 99 14.01 17.96 7.52
C HIS A 99 13.33 16.95 8.44
N VAL A 100 13.02 15.74 7.94
CA VAL A 100 12.45 14.68 8.78
C VAL A 100 13.42 14.23 9.86
N HIS A 101 14.72 14.21 9.57
CA HIS A 101 15.77 13.89 10.56
C HIS A 101 15.84 14.94 11.68
N CYS A 102 15.86 16.24 11.35
CA CYS A 102 15.84 17.30 12.36
C CYS A 102 14.58 17.25 13.22
N ARG A 103 13.41 17.05 12.61
CA ARG A 103 12.14 16.88 13.34
C ARG A 103 12.17 15.65 14.25
N TRP A 104 12.81 14.58 13.82
CA TRP A 104 12.96 13.34 14.58
C TRP A 104 13.84 13.53 15.82
N ILE A 105 15.00 14.15 15.67
CA ILE A 105 15.88 14.51 16.81
C ILE A 105 15.08 15.32 17.85
N SER A 106 14.27 16.28 17.42
CA SER A 106 13.45 17.08 18.34
C SER A 106 12.30 16.32 19.01
N MET A 107 11.79 15.25 18.41
CA MET A 107 10.70 14.43 18.99
C MET A 107 11.21 13.27 19.86
N SER A 108 12.46 12.81 19.68
CA SER A 108 13.04 11.71 20.48
C SER A 108 13.84 12.18 21.70
N SER A 109 14.08 13.48 21.87
CA SER A 109 14.65 14.07 23.09
C SER A 109 13.60 14.53 24.12
N ARG A 110 12.34 14.10 23.98
CA ARG A 110 11.24 14.29 24.93
C ARG A 110 10.68 12.93 25.31
#